data_AF-A0A238FN17-F1
#
_entry.id   AF-A0A238FN17-F1
#
_cell.length_a   1.000
_cell.length_b   1.000
_cell.length_c   1.000
_cell.angle_alpha   90.00
_cell.angle_beta   90.00
_cell.angle_gamma   90.00
#
_symmetry.space_group_name_H-M   'P 1'
#
loop_
_entity.id
_entity.type
_entity.pdbx_description
1 polymer ?
#
loop_
_entity_poly.entity_id
_entity_poly.type
_entity_poly.pdbx_seq_one_letter_code
_entity_poly.pdbx_strand_id
1 'polypeptide(L)'
;MILTSVNYTFTLTLNRASLSTPISTRLWHPQGSASRASHLRPWRLDWRLFPPRLVLVKEIGHLTSSQSTTQSRDASLLDRGTVSATISVEHASGTEDELTPSKRIACDYGTWTYDDREGEFWARDRCQVGCEELCRTFEGADPLPVSFVVTVQIGEDERATHLTNDRVIDEHRVMSKTIGRLRSQYRVETRRQQDPHDVHFVFNPSDRTLYANCKILRSRSSYYERVLTSGFLDQICTISEAMHTLRIDEDRPDTFQTFATALTWVHTGLIKFNSDDPSETSPDPESIYRLADQLLLDDLCAQAFEAFPASLTPSNVVRSLFSTFSCDFTPVRDFCIHFYVSHGSLKLLE
;
A
#
# COMPACT_ATOMS: atom_id res chain seq x y z
N MET A 1 -21.92 16.54 10.17
CA MET A 1 -23.04 15.63 10.46
C MET A 1 -23.39 15.86 11.93
N ILE A 2 -24.59 16.35 12.23
CA ILE A 2 -24.97 16.65 13.62
C ILE A 2 -25.49 15.34 14.21
N LEU A 3 -24.75 14.74 15.13
CA LEU A 3 -25.19 13.58 15.89
C LEU A 3 -26.37 14.00 16.77
N THR A 4 -27.59 13.58 16.41
CA THR A 4 -28.80 13.87 17.20
C THR A 4 -29.08 12.69 18.12
N SER A 5 -28.37 12.58 19.24
CA SER A 5 -28.82 11.72 20.33
C SER A 5 -29.88 12.46 21.15
N VAL A 6 -30.90 11.73 21.61
CA VAL A 6 -31.94 12.24 22.50
C VAL A 6 -31.93 11.42 23.77
N ASN A 7 -31.82 12.09 24.91
CA ASN A 7 -31.83 11.48 26.23
C ASN A 7 -33.24 11.55 26.83
N TYR A 8 -33.74 10.41 27.28
CA TYR A 8 -34.99 10.28 28.02
C TYR A 8 -34.68 9.78 29.43
N THR A 9 -35.12 10.48 30.46
CA THR A 9 -34.93 10.06 31.84
C THR A 9 -36.26 9.65 32.46
N PHE A 10 -36.28 8.45 33.03
CA PHE A 10 -37.41 7.84 33.71
C PHE A 10 -37.02 7.60 35.17
N THR A 11 -37.96 7.76 36.10
CA THR A 11 -37.81 7.27 37.47
C THR A 11 -38.56 5.95 37.59
N LEU A 12 -37.88 4.90 38.06
CA LEU A 12 -38.44 3.57 38.29
C LEU A 12 -38.38 3.27 39.78
N THR A 13 -39.53 3.25 40.45
CA THR A 13 -39.63 2.84 41.85
C THR A 13 -40.09 1.40 41.92
N LEU A 14 -39.27 0.54 42.52
CA LEU A 14 -39.58 -0.88 42.72
C LEU A 14 -39.96 -1.12 44.18
N ASN A 15 -41.07 -1.81 44.38
CA ASN A 15 -41.53 -2.27 45.69
C ASN A 15 -41.59 -3.80 45.70
N ARG A 16 -40.97 -4.42 46.70
CA ARG A 16 -40.86 -5.88 46.82
C ARG A 16 -42.23 -6.54 47.02
N ALA A 17 -43.20 -5.82 47.60
CA ALA A 17 -44.56 -6.30 47.76
C ALA A 17 -45.38 -6.27 46.45
N SER A 18 -44.97 -5.46 45.46
CA SER A 18 -45.71 -5.24 44.21
C SER A 18 -44.79 -5.32 43.00
N LEU A 19 -44.10 -6.45 42.88
CA LEU A 19 -43.23 -6.77 41.75
C LEU A 19 -43.95 -6.74 40.39
N SER A 20 -45.29 -6.88 40.35
CA SER A 20 -46.06 -7.01 39.11
C SER A 20 -46.42 -5.69 38.41
N THR A 21 -46.35 -4.54 39.07
CA THR A 21 -46.78 -3.25 38.47
C THR A 21 -45.87 -2.11 38.91
N PRO A 22 -45.02 -1.56 38.01
CA PRO A 22 -44.22 -0.38 38.33
C PRO A 22 -45.12 0.82 38.62
N ILE A 23 -44.84 1.51 39.72
CA ILE A 23 -45.61 2.69 40.14
C ILE A 23 -44.93 3.91 39.52
N SER A 24 -45.42 4.30 38.34
CA SER A 24 -45.18 5.57 37.62
C SER A 24 -43.83 5.75 36.92
N THR A 25 -43.88 6.03 35.61
CA THR A 25 -42.79 6.57 34.78
C THR A 25 -43.11 8.02 34.43
N ARG A 26 -42.55 9.00 35.14
CA ARG A 26 -42.61 10.41 34.72
C ARG A 26 -41.50 10.66 33.70
N LEU A 27 -41.88 11.06 32.49
CA LEU A 27 -40.97 11.50 31.44
C LEU A 27 -40.46 12.91 31.77
N TRP A 28 -39.16 13.10 31.94
CA TRP A 28 -38.58 14.44 31.94
C TRP A 28 -38.28 14.88 30.50
N HIS A 29 -38.64 16.13 30.17
CA HIS A 29 -38.41 16.71 28.84
C HIS A 29 -36.91 16.65 28.47
N PRO A 30 -36.58 16.45 27.18
CA PRO A 30 -35.19 16.44 26.74
C PRO A 30 -34.51 17.76 27.08
N GLN A 31 -33.39 17.70 27.81
CA GLN A 31 -32.48 18.83 27.98
C GLN A 31 -31.74 19.05 26.65
N GLY A 32 -32.28 19.92 25.80
CA GLY A 32 -31.67 20.32 24.53
C GLY A 32 -32.39 21.54 23.96
N SER A 33 -31.65 22.44 23.32
CA SER A 33 -32.15 23.75 22.85
C SER A 33 -33.43 23.60 22.01
N ALA A 34 -34.52 24.10 22.56
CA ALA A 34 -35.87 23.90 22.07
C ALA A 34 -36.22 24.87 20.93
N SER A 35 -36.22 24.38 19.69
CA SER A 35 -36.94 25.04 18.60
C SER A 35 -37.71 24.09 17.67
N ARG A 36 -37.67 22.76 17.93
CA ARG A 36 -38.34 21.74 17.09
C ARG A 36 -39.09 20.63 17.86
N ALA A 37 -39.29 20.77 19.17
CA ALA A 37 -39.77 19.70 20.05
C ALA A 37 -41.28 19.36 19.98
N SER A 38 -42.02 19.81 18.96
CA SER A 38 -43.48 19.59 18.83
C SER A 38 -43.90 18.15 18.49
N HIS A 39 -42.96 17.21 18.35
CA HIS A 39 -43.24 15.83 17.92
C HIS A 39 -42.57 14.75 18.79
N LEU A 40 -42.27 15.04 20.06
CA LEU A 40 -41.77 14.01 20.97
C LEU A 40 -42.89 13.00 21.21
N ARG A 41 -42.71 11.81 20.62
CA ARG A 41 -43.62 10.69 20.83
C ARG A 41 -43.51 10.21 22.28
N PRO A 42 -44.63 9.85 22.93
CA PRO A 42 -44.57 9.28 24.27
C PRO A 42 -43.82 7.95 24.23
N TRP A 43 -42.87 7.80 25.14
CA TRP A 43 -42.16 6.55 25.40
C TRP A 43 -42.58 6.06 26.77
N ARG A 44 -42.81 4.75 26.88
CA ARG A 44 -43.10 4.07 28.13
C ARG A 44 -41.99 3.09 28.45
N LEU A 45 -41.58 3.01 29.71
CA LEU A 45 -40.60 2.05 30.18
C LEU A 45 -41.31 0.97 30.99
N ASP A 46 -41.33 -0.26 30.48
CA ASP A 46 -41.93 -1.43 31.13
C ASP A 46 -40.86 -2.27 31.83
N TRP A 47 -41.08 -2.64 33.08
CA TRP A 47 -40.25 -3.60 33.81
C TRP A 47 -40.84 -5.02 33.71
N ARG A 48 -40.01 -6.03 33.45
CA ARG A 48 -40.40 -7.45 33.51
C ARG A 48 -39.42 -8.21 34.38
N LEU A 49 -39.92 -9.12 35.22
CA LEU A 49 -39.09 -9.91 36.15
C LEU A 49 -38.57 -11.22 35.59
N PHE A 50 -39.29 -11.84 34.65
CA PHE A 50 -38.96 -13.18 34.18
C PHE A 50 -38.94 -13.22 32.64
N PRO A 51 -37.75 -13.18 32.01
CA PRO A 51 -36.45 -12.79 32.58
C PRO A 51 -36.42 -11.28 32.96
N PRO A 52 -35.49 -10.85 33.84
CA PRO A 52 -35.40 -9.47 34.30
C PRO A 52 -34.92 -8.53 33.18
N ARG A 53 -35.81 -7.65 32.72
CA ARG A 53 -35.54 -6.74 31.61
C ARG A 53 -36.34 -5.45 31.69
N LEU A 54 -35.72 -4.38 31.23
CA LEU A 54 -36.39 -3.12 30.90
C LEU A 54 -36.78 -3.14 29.43
N VAL A 55 -38.03 -2.76 29.15
CA VAL A 55 -38.58 -2.70 27.80
C VAL A 55 -39.05 -1.29 27.53
N LEU A 56 -38.32 -0.56 26.70
CA LEU A 56 -38.78 0.73 26.19
C LEU A 56 -39.78 0.49 25.07
N VAL A 57 -40.99 1.00 25.24
CA VAL A 57 -42.11 0.87 24.32
C VAL A 57 -42.45 2.24 23.76
N LYS A 58 -42.46 2.35 22.44
CA LYS A 58 -42.96 3.54 21.75
C LYS A 58 -44.49 3.53 21.80
N GLU A 59 -45.09 4.51 22.46
CA GLU A 59 -46.54 4.67 22.41
C GLU A 59 -46.92 5.35 21.10
N ILE A 60 -47.61 4.59 20.25
CA ILE A 60 -48.30 5.17 19.10
C ILE A 60 -49.55 5.81 19.66
N GLY A 61 -49.54 7.14 19.83
CA GLY A 61 -50.71 7.87 20.28
C GLY A 61 -51.92 7.51 19.43
N HIS A 62 -53.07 7.32 20.07
CA HIS A 62 -54.36 7.16 19.39
C HIS A 62 -54.62 8.39 18.54
N LEU A 63 -54.22 8.35 17.26
CA LEU A 63 -54.77 9.26 16.27
C LEU A 63 -56.26 8.91 16.20
N THR A 64 -57.09 9.74 16.79
CA THR A 64 -58.54 9.65 16.70
C THR A 64 -58.90 9.54 15.21
N SER A 65 -59.65 8.50 14.86
CA SER A 65 -59.81 8.00 13.49
C SER A 65 -60.70 8.89 12.59
N SER A 66 -60.67 10.21 12.73
CA SER A 66 -61.54 11.12 11.96
C SER A 66 -60.84 11.88 10.84
N GLN A 67 -59.56 11.61 10.52
CA GLN A 67 -58.90 12.20 9.35
C GLN A 67 -58.20 11.13 8.50
N SER A 68 -59.00 10.33 7.80
CA SER A 68 -58.54 9.49 6.70
C SER A 68 -58.48 10.31 5.41
N THR A 69 -57.34 10.93 5.12
CA THR A 69 -56.95 11.22 3.73
C THR A 69 -55.44 11.46 3.64
N THR A 70 -54.76 10.54 2.96
CA THR A 70 -53.41 10.71 2.37
C THR A 70 -52.32 11.18 3.34
N GLN A 71 -52.01 10.37 4.36
CA GLN A 71 -50.70 10.47 5.01
C GLN A 71 -49.68 9.62 4.25
N SER A 72 -48.74 10.34 3.67
CA SER A 72 -47.48 9.92 3.08
C SER A 72 -46.85 8.74 3.81
N ARG A 73 -46.31 7.80 3.02
CA ARG A 73 -45.43 6.69 3.40
C ARG A 73 -44.07 7.20 3.93
N ASP A 74 -44.04 8.17 4.83
CA ASP A 74 -42.83 8.60 5.55
C ASP A 74 -42.50 7.64 6.70
N ALA A 75 -42.56 6.33 6.41
CA ALA A 75 -42.13 5.27 7.31
C ALA A 75 -40.63 4.93 7.13
N SER A 76 -39.85 5.77 6.44
CA SER A 76 -38.48 5.47 6.02
C SER A 76 -37.37 6.22 6.79
N LEU A 77 -37.67 6.88 7.92
CA LEU A 77 -36.65 7.65 8.65
C LEU A 77 -35.95 6.90 9.79
N LEU A 78 -36.38 5.68 10.10
CA LEU A 78 -35.56 4.73 10.85
C LEU A 78 -35.12 3.67 9.84
N ASP A 79 -34.05 3.99 9.12
CA ASP A 79 -33.32 3.00 8.35
C ASP A 79 -33.05 1.82 9.30
N ARG A 80 -33.39 0.61 8.86
CA ARG A 80 -33.56 -0.58 9.71
C ARG A 80 -32.27 -1.03 10.43
N GLY A 81 -31.17 -0.31 10.27
CA GLY A 81 -29.92 -0.54 10.96
C GLY A 81 -29.60 0.60 11.92
N THR A 82 -29.31 0.24 13.17
CA THR A 82 -28.39 0.97 14.07
C THR A 82 -28.89 2.18 14.85
N VAL A 83 -30.18 2.24 15.23
CA VAL A 83 -30.53 3.05 16.42
C VAL A 83 -30.21 2.23 17.66
N SER A 84 -29.16 2.61 18.38
CA SER A 84 -28.83 2.01 19.68
C SER A 84 -29.55 2.76 20.78
N ALA A 85 -30.00 2.03 21.80
CA ALA A 85 -30.47 2.62 23.05
C ALA A 85 -29.51 2.20 24.15
N THR A 86 -28.86 3.18 24.77
CA THR A 86 -28.03 2.94 25.96
C THR A 86 -28.90 3.25 27.18
N ILE A 87 -29.08 2.27 28.06
CA ILE A 87 -29.81 2.47 29.32
C ILE A 87 -28.79 2.55 30.47
N SER A 88 -28.72 3.67 31.17
CA SER A 88 -28.02 3.78 32.45
C SER A 88 -29.02 3.77 33.60
N VAL A 89 -28.69 3.00 34.64
CA VAL A 89 -29.49 2.92 35.86
C VAL A 89 -28.66 3.41 37.03
N GLU A 90 -29.20 4.37 37.75
CA GLU A 90 -28.57 5.03 38.89
C GLU A 90 -29.48 4.93 40.11
N HIS A 91 -28.90 4.78 41.31
CA HIS A 91 -29.66 4.79 42.56
C HIS A 91 -30.10 6.22 42.90
N ALA A 92 -31.37 6.44 43.20
CA ALA A 92 -31.84 7.71 43.73
C ALA A 92 -31.47 7.79 45.23
N SER A 93 -30.27 8.23 45.57
CA SER A 93 -29.89 8.46 46.96
C SER A 93 -30.65 9.67 47.52
N GLY A 94 -31.42 9.45 48.58
CA GLY A 94 -32.23 10.47 49.21
C GLY A 94 -31.41 11.37 50.13
N THR A 95 -31.10 12.57 49.64
CA THR A 95 -31.10 13.89 50.31
C THR A 95 -30.67 14.88 49.23
N GLU A 96 -31.48 15.90 48.92
CA GLU A 96 -31.26 16.83 47.80
C GLU A 96 -29.92 17.63 47.87
N ASP A 97 -29.17 17.53 48.98
CA ASP A 97 -28.05 18.42 49.29
C ASP A 97 -26.63 17.88 49.02
N GLU A 98 -26.44 16.64 48.52
CA GLU A 98 -25.09 16.17 48.18
C GLU A 98 -25.08 15.33 46.90
N LEU A 99 -24.90 16.02 45.76
CA LEU A 99 -24.71 15.45 44.42
C LEU A 99 -23.35 14.72 44.32
N THR A 100 -23.22 13.59 45.00
CA THR A 100 -22.23 12.59 44.60
C THR A 100 -22.75 11.86 43.37
N PRO A 101 -21.93 11.71 42.30
CA PRO A 101 -22.36 10.98 41.11
C PRO A 101 -22.70 9.54 41.52
N SER A 102 -23.97 9.21 41.34
CA SER A 102 -24.54 7.90 41.61
C SER A 102 -23.75 6.80 40.89
N LYS A 103 -23.50 5.68 41.57
CA LYS A 103 -22.83 4.53 40.97
C LYS A 103 -23.74 3.94 39.87
N ARG A 104 -23.25 3.91 38.63
CA ARG A 104 -23.93 3.25 37.51
C ARG A 104 -24.05 1.75 37.79
N ILE A 105 -25.29 1.26 37.87
CA ILE A 105 -25.61 -0.13 38.27
C ILE A 105 -25.68 -1.04 37.04
N ALA A 106 -26.15 -0.51 35.91
CA ALA A 106 -26.23 -1.26 34.66
C ALA A 106 -26.01 -0.33 33.45
N CYS A 107 -25.44 -0.91 32.41
CA CYS A 107 -25.31 -0.34 31.08
C CYS A 107 -25.43 -1.46 30.07
N ASP A 108 -26.48 -1.47 29.27
CA ASP A 108 -26.62 -2.46 28.22
C ASP A 108 -27.38 -1.87 27.01
N TYR A 109 -27.19 -2.50 25.85
CA TYR A 109 -27.65 -2.05 24.55
C TYR A 109 -28.93 -2.79 24.19
N GLY A 110 -29.99 -2.03 23.91
CA GLY A 110 -31.23 -2.66 23.53
C GLY A 110 -31.33 -2.93 22.03
N THR A 111 -31.87 -4.09 21.70
CA THR A 111 -32.22 -4.46 20.31
C THR A 111 -33.68 -4.12 20.05
N TRP A 112 -33.93 -3.47 18.91
CA TRP A 112 -35.28 -3.19 18.45
C TRP A 112 -35.92 -4.46 17.92
N THR A 113 -37.07 -4.81 18.48
CA THR A 113 -37.91 -5.91 18.02
C THR A 113 -39.25 -5.35 17.55
N TYR A 114 -39.71 -5.87 16.42
CA TYR A 114 -41.04 -5.59 15.88
C TYR A 114 -41.96 -6.74 16.33
N ASP A 115 -42.95 -6.43 17.16
CA ASP A 115 -43.95 -7.41 17.61
C ASP A 115 -45.19 -7.29 16.71
N ASP A 116 -45.30 -8.17 15.73
CA ASP A 116 -46.45 -8.26 14.82
C ASP A 116 -47.42 -9.33 15.33
N ARG A 117 -48.06 -9.07 16.47
CA ARG A 117 -49.10 -9.98 16.96
C ARG A 117 -50.37 -9.74 16.18
N GLU A 118 -50.70 -10.69 15.31
CA GLU A 118 -51.97 -10.78 14.58
C GLU A 118 -53.16 -10.56 15.55
N GLY A 119 -53.84 -9.42 15.41
CA GLY A 119 -55.05 -9.08 16.15
C GLY A 119 -55.01 -7.75 16.89
N GLU A 120 -53.84 -7.20 17.21
CA GLU A 120 -53.70 -5.82 17.71
C GLU A 120 -53.14 -4.94 16.59
N PHE A 121 -53.93 -3.98 16.10
CA PHE A 121 -53.63 -3.10 14.95
C PHE A 121 -52.42 -2.15 15.13
N TRP A 122 -51.52 -2.40 16.10
CA TRP A 122 -50.47 -1.46 16.47
C TRP A 122 -49.13 -2.17 16.65
N ALA A 123 -48.30 -2.09 15.62
CA ALA A 123 -46.91 -2.45 15.74
C ALA A 123 -46.20 -1.62 16.82
N ARG A 124 -45.58 -2.26 17.80
CA ARG A 124 -44.80 -1.56 18.83
C ARG A 124 -43.31 -1.80 18.60
N ASP A 125 -42.58 -0.72 18.35
CA ASP A 125 -41.12 -0.73 18.43
C ASP A 125 -40.74 -0.98 19.91
N ARG A 126 -40.08 -2.11 20.19
CA ARG A 126 -39.64 -2.46 21.54
C ARG A 126 -38.13 -2.57 21.61
N CYS A 127 -37.54 -1.89 22.58
CA CYS A 127 -36.13 -1.98 22.89
C CYS A 127 -35.95 -2.68 24.24
N GLN A 128 -35.26 -3.83 24.28
CA GLN A 128 -35.12 -4.65 25.50
C GLN A 128 -33.68 -4.64 25.99
N VAL A 129 -33.49 -4.43 27.29
CA VAL A 129 -32.17 -4.42 27.92
C VAL A 129 -32.16 -5.37 29.11
N GLY A 130 -31.10 -6.19 29.20
CA GLY A 130 -30.92 -7.13 30.31
C GLY A 130 -30.67 -6.37 31.62
N CYS A 131 -31.32 -6.77 32.70
CA CYS A 131 -31.26 -6.04 33.97
C CYS A 131 -30.94 -6.95 35.17
N GLU A 132 -30.13 -7.98 34.95
CA GLU A 132 -29.74 -8.93 36.01
C GLU A 132 -29.06 -8.25 37.20
N GLU A 133 -28.20 -7.27 36.94
CA GLU A 133 -27.47 -6.53 37.99
C GLU A 133 -28.40 -5.61 38.81
N LEU A 134 -29.43 -5.05 38.16
CA LEU A 134 -30.50 -4.32 38.83
C LEU A 134 -31.28 -5.24 39.76
N CYS A 135 -31.64 -6.45 39.31
CA CYS A 135 -32.29 -7.45 40.16
C CYS A 135 -31.46 -7.83 41.38
N ARG A 136 -30.15 -8.11 41.21
CA ARG A 136 -29.27 -8.43 42.34
C ARG A 136 -29.19 -7.29 43.35
N THR A 137 -29.12 -6.05 42.85
CA THR A 137 -29.09 -4.85 43.70
C THR A 137 -30.40 -4.67 44.46
N PHE A 138 -31.53 -4.94 43.82
CA PHE A 138 -32.85 -4.88 44.43
C PHE A 138 -33.07 -5.97 45.49
N GLU A 139 -32.62 -7.21 45.23
CA GLU A 139 -32.74 -8.34 46.16
C GLU A 139 -31.93 -8.14 47.45
N GLY A 140 -30.82 -7.41 47.37
CA GLY A 140 -29.93 -7.13 48.51
C GLY A 140 -30.27 -5.88 49.33
N ALA A 141 -31.23 -5.06 48.91
CA ALA A 141 -31.56 -3.80 49.57
C ALA A 141 -32.61 -3.96 50.69
N ASP A 142 -32.30 -3.47 51.89
CA ASP A 142 -33.23 -3.36 53.03
C ASP A 142 -33.06 -1.98 53.69
N PRO A 143 -34.14 -1.18 53.95
CA PRO A 143 -35.56 -1.38 53.66
C PRO A 143 -36.09 -0.53 52.46
N LEU A 144 -37.18 -1.02 51.85
CA LEU A 144 -37.87 -0.51 50.64
C LEU A 144 -38.76 0.72 50.90
N PRO A 145 -39.11 1.55 49.87
CA PRO A 145 -38.92 1.36 48.42
C PRO A 145 -37.57 1.85 47.88
N VAL A 146 -37.05 1.16 46.86
CA VAL A 146 -35.84 1.59 46.13
C VAL A 146 -36.27 2.29 44.84
N SER A 147 -35.77 3.51 44.64
CA SER A 147 -36.00 4.28 43.42
C SER A 147 -34.74 4.33 42.58
N PHE A 148 -34.90 4.09 41.29
CA PHE A 148 -33.85 4.14 40.29
C PHE A 148 -34.14 5.28 39.30
N VAL A 149 -33.10 5.98 38.89
CA VAL A 149 -33.15 6.87 37.73
C VAL A 149 -32.63 6.08 36.53
N VAL A 150 -33.49 5.91 35.53
CA VAL A 150 -33.19 5.20 34.30
C VAL A 150 -33.07 6.21 33.18
N THR A 151 -31.87 6.43 32.66
CA THR A 151 -31.65 7.30 31.51
C THR A 151 -31.45 6.46 30.26
N VAL A 152 -32.27 6.70 29.24
CA VAL A 152 -32.27 6.03 27.95
C VAL A 152 -31.80 7.03 26.89
N GLN A 153 -30.61 6.82 26.36
CA GLN A 153 -30.07 7.59 25.25
C GLN A 153 -30.39 6.87 23.94
N ILE A 154 -31.21 7.48 23.08
CA ILE A 154 -31.57 6.96 21.76
C ILE A 154 -30.79 7.77 20.72
N GLY A 155 -29.92 7.12 19.94
CA GLY A 155 -29.10 7.79 18.93
C GLY A 155 -28.24 6.85 18.08
N GLU A 156 -27.44 7.45 17.21
CA GLU A 156 -26.41 6.73 16.44
C GLU A 156 -25.41 6.09 17.41
N ASP A 157 -25.12 4.81 17.19
CA ASP A 157 -24.16 4.06 18.00
C ASP A 157 -22.75 4.63 17.79
N GLU A 158 -22.20 5.28 18.82
CA GLU A 158 -20.82 5.77 18.80
C GLU A 158 -19.83 4.63 18.48
N ARG A 159 -20.12 3.37 18.85
CA ARG A 159 -19.28 2.23 18.49
C ARG A 159 -19.40 1.85 17.02
N ALA A 160 -20.57 1.99 16.42
CA ALA A 160 -20.72 1.80 14.97
C ALA A 160 -19.87 2.83 14.23
N THR A 161 -19.81 4.09 14.70
CA THR A 161 -18.94 5.10 14.10
C THR A 161 -17.45 4.78 14.23
N HIS A 162 -17.02 4.23 15.38
CA HIS A 162 -15.64 3.76 15.56
C HIS A 162 -15.28 2.59 14.64
N LEU A 163 -16.14 1.57 14.55
CA LEU A 163 -15.92 0.41 13.68
C LEU A 163 -15.90 0.79 12.19
N THR A 164 -16.76 1.75 11.78
CA THR A 164 -16.72 2.26 10.41
C THR A 164 -15.45 3.06 10.13
N ASN A 165 -14.97 3.85 11.09
CA ASN A 165 -13.73 4.60 10.94
C ASN A 165 -12.51 3.67 10.83
N ASP A 166 -12.42 2.65 11.68
CA ASP A 166 -11.32 1.68 11.65
C ASP A 166 -11.29 0.94 10.31
N ARG A 167 -12.47 0.53 9.80
CA ARG A 167 -12.59 -0.09 8.47
C ARG A 167 -12.13 0.84 7.36
N VAL A 168 -12.53 2.12 7.38
CA VAL A 168 -12.12 3.11 6.37
C VAL A 168 -10.61 3.34 6.42
N ILE A 169 -10.01 3.38 7.61
CA ILE A 169 -8.56 3.54 7.78
C ILE A 169 -7.81 2.34 7.19
N ASP A 170 -8.27 1.12 7.46
CA ASP A 170 -7.66 -0.09 6.92
C ASP A 170 -7.81 -0.20 5.40
N GLU A 171 -8.99 0.12 4.85
CA GLU A 171 -9.21 0.18 3.40
C GLU A 171 -8.30 1.23 2.75
N HIS A 172 -8.17 2.42 3.35
CA HIS A 172 -7.25 3.46 2.88
C HIS A 172 -5.78 3.00 2.94
N ARG A 173 -5.39 2.25 3.98
CA ARG A 173 -4.04 1.69 4.12
C ARG A 173 -3.74 0.66 3.02
N VAL A 174 -4.68 -0.24 2.73
CA VAL A 174 -4.55 -1.23 1.66
C VAL A 174 -4.50 -0.56 0.29
N MET A 175 -5.37 0.42 0.05
CA MET A 175 -5.38 1.19 -1.19
C MET A 175 -4.09 1.99 -1.39
N SER A 176 -3.56 2.62 -0.33
CA SER A 176 -2.28 3.34 -0.37
C SER A 176 -1.11 2.42 -0.70
N LYS A 177 -1.05 1.22 -0.11
CA LYS A 177 -0.05 0.21 -0.46
C LYS A 177 -0.17 -0.22 -1.93
N THR A 178 -1.40 -0.41 -2.41
CA THR A 178 -1.67 -0.82 -3.79
C THR A 178 -1.26 0.28 -4.78
N ILE A 179 -1.60 1.54 -4.51
CA ILE A 179 -1.16 2.70 -5.29
C ILE A 179 0.36 2.82 -5.27
N GLY A 180 1.01 2.60 -4.13
CA GLY A 180 2.47 2.57 -4.03
C GLY A 180 3.09 1.52 -4.95
N ARG A 181 2.55 0.29 -4.94
CA ARG A 181 3.00 -0.80 -5.81
C ARG A 181 2.81 -0.48 -7.30
N LEU A 182 1.63 0.03 -7.66
CA LEU A 182 1.30 0.41 -9.03
C LEU A 182 2.20 1.55 -9.51
N ARG A 183 2.46 2.57 -8.69
CA ARG A 183 3.38 3.66 -9.02
C ARG A 183 4.82 3.17 -9.23
N SER A 184 5.29 2.22 -8.42
CA SER A 184 6.62 1.62 -8.61
C SER A 184 6.70 0.81 -9.90
N GLN A 185 5.69 -0.01 -10.19
CA GLN A 185 5.61 -0.76 -11.45
C GLN A 185 5.54 0.18 -12.65
N TYR A 186 4.66 1.20 -12.61
CA TYR A 186 4.57 2.20 -13.66
C TYR A 186 5.88 2.96 -13.82
N ARG A 187 6.57 3.36 -12.74
CA ARG A 187 7.87 4.04 -12.84
C ARG A 187 8.95 3.17 -13.49
N VAL A 188 9.00 1.88 -13.20
CA VAL A 188 9.95 0.96 -13.83
C VAL A 188 9.61 0.78 -15.31
N GLU A 189 8.32 0.62 -15.63
CA GLU A 189 7.85 0.43 -17.00
C GLU A 189 7.99 1.70 -17.85
N THR A 190 7.63 2.88 -17.32
CA THR A 190 7.81 4.16 -18.01
C THR A 190 9.27 4.54 -18.12
N ARG A 191 10.14 4.20 -17.14
CA ARG A 191 11.60 4.39 -17.31
C ARG A 191 12.16 3.46 -18.38
N ARG A 192 11.73 2.20 -18.44
CA ARG A 192 12.10 1.27 -19.52
C ARG A 192 11.63 1.73 -20.91
N GLN A 193 10.54 2.49 -20.97
CA GLN A 193 10.02 3.05 -22.22
C GLN A 193 10.56 4.44 -22.57
N GLN A 194 11.07 5.21 -21.59
CA GLN A 194 11.54 6.57 -21.79
C GLN A 194 13.06 6.71 -21.82
N ASP A 195 13.82 5.81 -21.19
CA ASP A 195 15.28 5.83 -21.27
C ASP A 195 15.75 4.78 -22.29
N PRO A 196 16.23 5.19 -23.48
CA PRO A 196 16.93 4.28 -24.37
C PRO A 196 18.20 3.70 -23.74
N HIS A 197 18.66 4.22 -22.60
CA HIS A 197 19.86 3.78 -21.92
C HIS A 197 19.61 3.48 -20.43
N ASP A 198 19.46 2.19 -20.10
CA ASP A 198 19.21 1.69 -18.75
C ASP A 198 20.45 1.04 -18.09
N VAL A 199 21.59 1.07 -18.79
CA VAL A 199 22.90 0.60 -18.32
C VAL A 199 23.91 1.75 -18.41
N HIS A 200 24.69 1.91 -17.35
CA HIS A 200 25.71 2.96 -17.22
C HIS A 200 27.08 2.32 -17.06
N PHE A 201 28.04 2.70 -17.89
CA PHE A 201 29.44 2.30 -17.73
C PHE A 201 30.22 3.48 -17.15
N VAL A 202 30.70 3.35 -15.92
CA VAL A 202 31.45 4.40 -15.22
C VAL A 202 32.92 4.02 -15.19
N PHE A 203 33.77 4.91 -15.70
CA PHE A 203 35.20 4.67 -15.89
C PHE A 203 36.02 5.33 -14.77
N ASN A 204 36.81 4.54 -14.05
CA ASN A 204 37.69 5.04 -12.98
C ASN A 204 39.12 5.19 -13.49
N PRO A 205 39.86 6.27 -13.15
CA PRO A 205 39.48 7.37 -12.26
C PRO A 205 38.82 8.57 -12.96
N SER A 206 38.62 8.54 -14.28
CA SER A 206 38.16 9.73 -15.02
C SER A 206 36.71 10.15 -14.72
N ASP A 207 35.92 9.27 -14.09
CA ASP A 207 34.48 9.41 -13.82
C ASP A 207 33.65 9.65 -15.09
N ARG A 208 34.22 9.31 -16.26
CA ARG A 208 33.49 9.39 -17.53
C ARG A 208 32.43 8.31 -17.56
N THR A 209 31.32 8.59 -18.23
CA THR A 209 30.18 7.67 -18.30
C THR A 209 29.78 7.40 -19.74
N LEU A 210 29.56 6.13 -20.08
CA LEU A 210 28.88 5.70 -21.30
C LEU A 210 27.52 5.09 -20.98
N TYR A 211 26.60 5.22 -21.91
CA TYR A 211 25.19 4.85 -21.75
C TYR A 211 24.80 3.82 -22.80
N ALA A 212 24.14 2.74 -22.39
CA ALA A 212 23.74 1.67 -23.29
C ALA A 212 22.39 1.05 -22.90
N ASN A 213 21.82 0.31 -23.83
CA ASN A 213 20.55 -0.38 -23.63
C ASN A 213 20.77 -1.85 -23.27
N CYS A 214 20.24 -2.30 -22.13
CA CYS A 214 20.39 -3.67 -21.65
C CYS A 214 19.84 -4.68 -22.66
N LYS A 215 18.73 -4.39 -23.34
CA LYS A 215 18.12 -5.29 -24.31
C LYS A 215 19.05 -5.51 -25.51
N ILE A 216 19.68 -4.44 -25.99
CA ILE A 216 20.64 -4.51 -27.10
C ILE A 216 21.90 -5.26 -26.67
N LEU A 217 22.47 -4.91 -25.51
CA LEU A 217 23.66 -5.56 -24.96
C LEU A 217 23.46 -7.08 -24.82
N ARG A 218 22.36 -7.52 -24.20
CA ARG A 218 22.03 -8.94 -24.03
C ARG A 218 21.83 -9.67 -25.36
N SER A 219 21.24 -9.01 -26.36
CA SER A 219 21.01 -9.61 -27.67
C SER A 219 22.28 -9.81 -28.50
N ARG A 220 23.35 -9.07 -28.20
CA ARG A 220 24.59 -9.04 -28.98
C ARG A 220 25.77 -9.71 -28.26
N SER A 221 25.66 -9.95 -26.96
CA SER A 221 26.74 -10.50 -26.14
C SER A 221 26.17 -11.45 -25.08
N SER A 222 26.62 -12.70 -25.12
CA SER A 222 26.32 -13.70 -24.10
C SER A 222 26.96 -13.35 -22.74
N TYR A 223 28.05 -12.58 -22.74
CA TYR A 223 28.64 -12.02 -21.53
C TYR A 223 27.65 -11.06 -20.85
N TYR A 224 27.15 -10.05 -21.57
CA TYR A 224 26.19 -9.10 -20.99
C TYR A 224 24.84 -9.76 -20.64
N GLU A 225 24.42 -10.78 -21.38
CA GLU A 225 23.27 -11.61 -21.00
C GLU A 225 23.44 -12.22 -19.61
N ARG A 226 24.59 -12.86 -19.35
CA ARG A 226 24.89 -13.46 -18.05
C ARG A 226 25.02 -12.40 -16.96
N VAL A 227 25.82 -11.36 -17.16
CA VAL A 227 26.09 -10.31 -16.16
C VAL A 227 24.80 -9.59 -15.75
N LEU A 228 23.99 -9.17 -16.73
CA LEU A 228 22.78 -8.39 -16.47
C LEU A 228 21.58 -9.25 -16.00
N THR A 229 21.64 -10.58 -16.10
CA THR A 229 20.55 -11.49 -15.66
C THR A 229 20.84 -12.14 -14.32
N SER A 230 22.10 -12.55 -14.08
CA SER A 230 22.49 -13.25 -12.87
C SER A 230 22.79 -12.31 -11.69
N GLY A 231 23.04 -11.02 -11.96
CA GLY A 231 23.53 -10.07 -10.95
C GLY A 231 24.91 -10.42 -10.40
N PHE A 232 25.62 -11.36 -11.04
CA PHE A 232 26.90 -11.86 -10.59
C PHE A 232 28.02 -10.91 -11.02
N LEU A 233 28.96 -10.68 -10.12
CA LEU A 233 30.13 -9.83 -10.30
C LEU A 233 31.20 -10.63 -11.06
N ASP A 234 31.67 -10.11 -12.20
CA ASP A 234 32.85 -10.62 -12.90
C ASP A 234 34.05 -9.73 -12.60
N GLN A 235 35.27 -10.18 -12.94
CA GLN A 235 36.53 -9.44 -12.71
C GLN A 235 36.59 -8.05 -13.39
N ILE A 236 35.67 -7.78 -14.31
CA ILE A 236 35.69 -6.65 -15.23
C ILE A 236 34.85 -5.49 -14.70
N CYS A 237 33.75 -5.79 -13.99
CA CYS A 237 32.81 -4.77 -13.54
C CYS A 237 32.12 -5.11 -12.22
N THR A 238 31.90 -4.08 -11.39
CA THR A 238 31.03 -4.16 -10.22
C THR A 238 29.65 -3.56 -10.50
N ILE A 239 28.58 -4.26 -10.13
CA ILE A 239 27.18 -3.83 -10.32
C ILE A 239 26.66 -3.15 -9.03
N SER A 240 26.05 -1.97 -9.17
CA SER A 240 25.30 -1.30 -8.10
C SER A 240 23.78 -1.54 -8.26
N GLU A 241 23.04 -1.71 -7.16
CA GLU A 241 21.61 -2.11 -7.18
C GLU A 241 20.65 -0.99 -7.66
N ALA A 242 21.08 0.27 -7.67
CA ALA A 242 20.16 1.40 -7.89
C ALA A 242 19.89 1.71 -9.38
N MET A 243 20.81 1.33 -10.28
CA MET A 243 20.76 1.40 -11.74
C MET A 243 21.81 0.39 -12.22
N HIS A 244 21.67 -0.26 -13.38
CA HIS A 244 22.65 -1.26 -13.84
C HIS A 244 23.98 -0.56 -14.21
N THR A 245 24.73 -0.16 -13.19
CA THR A 245 25.97 0.59 -13.29
C THR A 245 27.12 -0.38 -13.24
N LEU A 246 27.89 -0.45 -14.32
CA LEU A 246 29.09 -1.26 -14.48
C LEU A 246 30.30 -0.33 -14.32
N ARG A 247 31.11 -0.57 -13.31
CA ARG A 247 32.37 0.18 -13.12
C ARG A 247 33.50 -0.48 -13.87
N ILE A 248 34.26 0.28 -14.64
CA ILE A 248 35.42 -0.16 -15.43
C ILE A 248 36.65 0.61 -14.95
N ASP A 249 37.75 -0.09 -14.71
CA ASP A 249 39.03 0.54 -14.38
C ASP A 249 39.79 0.89 -15.67
N GLU A 250 40.19 2.15 -15.81
CA GLU A 250 40.94 2.69 -16.94
C GLU A 250 42.44 2.52 -16.72
N ASP A 251 42.91 1.27 -16.69
CA ASP A 251 44.33 0.97 -16.59
C ASP A 251 45.12 1.48 -17.81
N ARG A 252 44.44 1.63 -18.95
CA ARG A 252 45.02 2.16 -20.20
C ARG A 252 44.33 3.44 -20.64
N PRO A 253 45.06 4.40 -21.24
CA PRO A 253 44.50 5.69 -21.68
C PRO A 253 43.46 5.55 -22.82
N ASP A 254 43.48 4.44 -23.56
CA ASP A 254 42.56 4.14 -24.65
C ASP A 254 41.32 3.36 -24.20
N THR A 255 41.21 2.96 -22.93
CA THR A 255 40.12 2.11 -22.42
C THR A 255 38.75 2.70 -22.73
N PHE A 256 38.51 3.96 -22.36
CA PHE A 256 37.24 4.62 -22.64
C PHE A 256 36.90 4.64 -24.13
N GLN A 257 37.87 4.98 -24.98
CA GLN A 257 37.64 5.08 -26.42
C GLN A 257 37.35 3.72 -27.05
N THR A 258 38.05 2.69 -26.55
CA THR A 258 37.85 1.29 -26.98
C THR A 258 36.44 0.82 -26.61
N PHE A 259 35.99 1.09 -25.39
CA PHE A 259 34.62 0.79 -24.97
C PHE A 259 33.58 1.61 -25.72
N ALA A 260 33.80 2.91 -25.95
CA ALA A 260 32.90 3.75 -26.73
C ALA A 260 32.72 3.18 -28.14
N THR A 261 33.82 2.81 -28.79
CA THR A 261 33.81 2.20 -30.13
C THR A 261 33.08 0.87 -30.13
N ALA A 262 33.37 -0.01 -29.17
CA ALA A 262 32.70 -1.30 -29.05
C ALA A 262 31.19 -1.16 -28.80
N LEU A 263 30.77 -0.21 -27.96
CA LEU A 263 29.35 0.07 -27.73
C LEU A 263 28.67 0.65 -28.96
N THR A 264 29.32 1.56 -29.68
CA THR A 264 28.82 2.05 -30.98
C THR A 264 28.64 0.89 -31.96
N TRP A 265 29.58 -0.04 -32.02
CA TRP A 265 29.45 -1.26 -32.82
C TRP A 265 28.29 -2.14 -32.35
N VAL A 266 28.10 -2.33 -31.05
CA VAL A 266 26.96 -3.13 -30.53
C VAL A 266 25.61 -2.53 -30.98
N HIS A 267 25.53 -1.19 -31.03
CA HIS A 267 24.33 -0.49 -31.49
C HIS A 267 24.14 -0.53 -33.01
N THR A 268 25.22 -0.36 -33.79
CA THR A 268 25.13 -0.13 -35.25
C THR A 268 25.50 -1.34 -36.09
N GLY A 269 26.27 -2.27 -35.54
CA GLY A 269 26.95 -3.36 -36.25
C GLY A 269 28.13 -2.90 -37.11
N LEU A 270 28.57 -1.64 -36.97
CA LEU A 270 29.60 -1.03 -37.82
C LEU A 270 30.77 -0.51 -36.98
N ILE A 271 31.99 -0.77 -37.46
CA ILE A 271 33.23 -0.22 -36.90
C ILE A 271 34.10 0.29 -38.04
N LYS A 272 34.81 1.40 -37.80
CA LYS A 272 35.77 1.97 -38.73
C LYS A 272 37.13 2.01 -38.05
N PHE A 273 38.07 1.21 -38.56
CA PHE A 273 39.45 1.19 -38.07
C PHE A 273 40.34 2.23 -38.76
N ASN A 274 39.93 2.74 -39.92
CA ASN A 274 40.61 3.82 -40.63
C ASN A 274 39.67 5.04 -40.63
N SER A 275 40.11 6.12 -39.98
CA SER A 275 39.47 7.43 -40.08
C SER A 275 40.14 8.22 -41.20
N ASP A 276 39.35 8.79 -42.11
CA ASP A 276 39.82 9.78 -43.07
C ASP A 276 39.99 11.17 -42.42
N ASP A 277 39.44 11.38 -41.23
CA ASP A 277 39.51 12.62 -40.47
C ASP A 277 40.76 12.62 -39.56
N PRO A 278 41.72 13.53 -39.76
CA PRO A 278 42.93 13.62 -38.94
C PRO A 278 42.68 14.03 -37.48
N SER A 279 41.47 14.48 -37.14
CA SER A 279 41.09 14.86 -35.77
C SER A 279 40.46 13.72 -34.96
N GLU A 280 40.06 12.62 -35.62
CA GLU A 280 39.41 11.47 -34.98
C GLU A 280 40.42 10.35 -34.75
N THR A 281 40.69 10.02 -33.48
CA THR A 281 41.62 8.94 -33.13
C THR A 281 41.02 7.59 -33.56
N SER A 282 41.61 6.97 -34.57
CA SER A 282 41.21 5.63 -35.02
C SER A 282 41.37 4.61 -33.89
N PRO A 283 40.39 3.72 -33.68
CA PRO A 283 40.49 2.70 -32.65
C PRO A 283 41.61 1.72 -33.00
N ASP A 284 42.46 1.40 -32.03
CA ASP A 284 43.51 0.40 -32.19
C ASP A 284 42.89 -1.00 -32.37
N PRO A 285 43.13 -1.69 -33.50
CA PRO A 285 42.54 -3.01 -33.74
C PRO A 285 42.91 -4.04 -32.68
N GLU A 286 44.12 -3.96 -32.10
CA GLU A 286 44.56 -4.84 -31.01
C GLU A 286 43.71 -4.62 -29.74
N SER A 287 43.55 -3.37 -29.30
CA SER A 287 42.70 -3.04 -28.15
C SER A 287 41.24 -3.48 -28.34
N ILE A 288 40.68 -3.26 -29.53
CA ILE A 288 39.30 -3.67 -29.83
C ILE A 288 39.19 -5.20 -29.83
N TYR A 289 40.15 -5.92 -30.41
CA TYR A 289 40.13 -7.38 -30.40
C TYR A 289 40.14 -7.93 -28.97
N ARG A 290 41.04 -7.44 -28.12
CA ARG A 290 41.12 -7.85 -26.70
C ARG A 290 39.81 -7.61 -25.97
N LEU A 291 39.23 -6.42 -26.15
CA LEU A 291 37.97 -6.08 -25.51
C LEU A 291 36.82 -6.94 -26.03
N ALA A 292 36.75 -7.16 -27.35
CA ALA A 292 35.71 -7.96 -27.98
C ALA A 292 35.76 -9.42 -27.49
N ASP A 293 36.95 -9.99 -27.35
CA ASP A 293 37.14 -11.36 -26.86
C ASP A 293 36.66 -11.47 -25.40
N GLN A 294 37.07 -10.50 -24.57
CA GLN A 294 36.67 -10.40 -23.17
C GLN A 294 35.14 -10.22 -23.00
N LEU A 295 34.49 -9.49 -23.90
CA LEU A 295 33.04 -9.27 -23.91
C LEU A 295 32.25 -10.34 -24.70
N LEU A 296 32.93 -11.38 -25.20
CA LEU A 296 32.35 -12.45 -26.03
C LEU A 296 31.56 -11.88 -27.23
N LEU A 297 32.19 -10.98 -27.99
CA LEU A 297 31.69 -10.35 -29.19
C LEU A 297 32.41 -10.92 -30.44
N ASP A 298 32.11 -12.17 -30.79
CA ASP A 298 32.84 -12.93 -31.82
C ASP A 298 32.94 -12.22 -33.18
N ASP A 299 31.85 -11.59 -33.63
CA ASP A 299 31.84 -10.84 -34.91
C ASP A 299 32.76 -9.61 -34.87
N LEU A 300 32.86 -8.95 -33.71
CA LEU A 300 33.75 -7.80 -33.53
C LEU A 300 35.21 -8.25 -33.42
N CYS A 301 35.48 -9.40 -32.79
CA CYS A 301 36.80 -10.03 -32.81
C CYS A 301 37.25 -10.32 -34.24
N ALA A 302 36.39 -10.92 -35.06
CA ALA A 302 36.70 -11.21 -36.45
C ALA A 302 37.00 -9.93 -37.25
N GLN A 303 36.18 -8.88 -37.11
CA GLN A 303 36.40 -7.60 -37.79
C GLN A 303 37.70 -6.91 -37.32
N ALA A 304 38.00 -6.94 -36.03
CA ALA A 304 39.25 -6.39 -35.50
C ALA A 304 40.48 -7.18 -35.99
N PHE A 305 40.36 -8.50 -36.10
CA PHE A 305 41.41 -9.35 -36.65
C PHE A 305 41.65 -9.10 -38.13
N GLU A 306 40.59 -8.87 -38.93
CA GLU A 306 40.72 -8.52 -40.35
C GLU A 306 41.38 -7.15 -40.56
N ALA A 307 41.19 -6.22 -39.61
CA ALA A 307 41.82 -4.90 -39.64
C ALA A 307 43.27 -4.91 -39.13
N PHE A 308 43.64 -5.86 -38.27
CA PHE A 308 44.97 -5.98 -37.68
C PHE A 308 46.12 -6.01 -38.70
N PRO A 309 46.05 -6.74 -39.83
CA PRO A 309 47.08 -6.74 -40.86
C PRO A 309 47.46 -5.36 -41.39
N ALA A 310 46.50 -4.43 -41.48
CA ALA A 310 46.76 -3.07 -41.96
C ALA A 310 47.63 -2.25 -41.00
N SER A 311 47.67 -2.64 -39.71
CA SER A 311 48.55 -2.03 -38.71
C SER A 311 49.97 -2.61 -38.69
N LEU A 312 50.18 -3.77 -39.33
CA LEU A 312 51.47 -4.43 -39.37
C LEU A 312 52.37 -3.85 -40.47
N THR A 313 53.60 -3.57 -40.08
CA THR A 313 54.66 -3.14 -40.98
C THR A 313 55.88 -4.05 -40.78
N PRO A 314 56.77 -4.16 -41.78
CA PRO A 314 58.00 -4.94 -41.63
C PRO A 314 58.88 -4.49 -40.44
N SER A 315 58.75 -3.22 -40.00
CA SER A 315 59.50 -2.69 -38.87
C SER A 315 58.86 -2.97 -37.51
N ASN A 316 57.54 -3.18 -37.43
CA ASN A 316 56.84 -3.44 -36.17
C ASN A 316 56.50 -4.92 -35.93
N VAL A 317 56.50 -5.77 -36.96
CA VAL A 317 56.04 -7.17 -36.86
C VAL A 317 56.77 -7.99 -35.80
N VAL A 318 58.09 -7.81 -35.65
CA VAL A 318 58.87 -8.54 -34.62
C VAL A 318 58.40 -8.14 -33.22
N ARG A 319 58.17 -6.83 -33.00
CA ARG A 319 57.64 -6.34 -31.73
C ARG A 319 56.23 -6.87 -31.47
N SER A 320 55.38 -6.92 -32.50
CA SER A 320 54.02 -7.46 -32.40
C SER A 320 54.01 -8.97 -32.15
N LEU A 321 54.94 -9.72 -32.74
CA LEU A 321 55.07 -11.17 -32.55
C LEU A 321 55.41 -11.54 -31.09
N PHE A 322 56.21 -10.70 -30.43
CA PHE A 322 56.58 -10.87 -29.01
C PHE A 322 55.75 -10.01 -28.06
N SER A 323 54.69 -9.36 -28.54
CA SER A 323 53.79 -8.61 -27.67
C SER A 323 52.92 -9.57 -26.85
N THR A 324 52.37 -9.08 -25.74
CA THR A 324 51.41 -9.86 -24.94
C THR A 324 50.22 -10.31 -25.78
N PHE A 325 49.85 -9.55 -26.82
CA PHE A 325 48.75 -9.90 -27.72
C PHE A 325 48.97 -11.20 -28.45
N SER A 326 50.14 -11.38 -29.07
CA SER A 326 50.48 -12.63 -29.74
C SER A 326 50.67 -13.79 -28.75
N CYS A 327 51.06 -13.50 -27.51
CA CYS A 327 51.12 -14.54 -26.46
C CYS A 327 49.73 -15.03 -26.06
N ASP A 328 48.78 -14.10 -25.90
CA ASP A 328 47.42 -14.38 -25.43
C ASP A 328 46.54 -15.00 -26.54
N PHE A 329 46.77 -14.63 -27.81
CA PHE A 329 45.94 -15.04 -28.93
C PHE A 329 46.74 -15.80 -30.00
N THR A 330 46.59 -17.13 -30.00
CA THR A 330 47.27 -18.02 -30.97
C THR A 330 47.00 -17.65 -32.44
N PRO A 331 45.78 -17.29 -32.88
CA PRO A 331 45.54 -16.87 -34.26
C PRO A 331 46.36 -15.65 -34.69
N VAL A 332 46.55 -14.69 -33.77
CA VAL A 332 47.36 -13.49 -34.02
C VAL A 332 48.84 -13.86 -34.14
N ARG A 333 49.33 -14.73 -33.25
CA ARG A 333 50.71 -15.22 -33.31
C ARG A 333 51.02 -15.90 -34.63
N ASP A 334 50.17 -16.82 -35.05
CA ASP A 334 50.36 -17.59 -36.26
C ASP A 334 50.35 -16.69 -37.50
N PHE A 335 49.47 -15.68 -37.49
CA PHE A 335 49.45 -14.63 -38.53
C PHE A 335 50.75 -13.81 -38.54
N CYS A 336 51.23 -13.35 -37.39
CA CYS A 336 52.49 -12.60 -37.26
C CYS A 336 53.70 -13.42 -37.74
N ILE A 337 53.77 -14.72 -37.40
CA ILE A 337 54.82 -15.64 -37.88
C ILE A 337 54.77 -15.74 -39.40
N HIS A 338 53.59 -15.98 -39.97
CA HIS A 338 53.42 -16.11 -41.42
C HIS A 338 53.79 -14.81 -42.15
N PHE A 339 53.36 -13.66 -41.63
CA PHE A 339 53.71 -12.35 -42.17
C PHE A 339 55.23 -12.11 -42.12
N TYR A 340 55.87 -12.43 -41.00
CA TYR A 340 57.31 -12.29 -40.82
C TYR A 340 58.10 -13.18 -41.78
N VAL A 341 57.72 -14.46 -41.96
CA VAL A 341 58.37 -15.35 -42.92
C VAL A 341 58.20 -14.84 -44.35
N SER A 342 56.99 -14.42 -44.73
CA SER A 342 56.68 -13.97 -46.09
C SER A 342 57.40 -12.67 -46.49
N HIS A 343 57.61 -11.74 -45.55
CA HIS A 343 58.24 -10.44 -45.81
C HIS A 343 59.70 -10.36 -45.35
N GLY A 344 60.13 -11.22 -44.43
CA GLY A 344 61.47 -11.25 -43.85
C GLY A 344 62.52 -11.93 -44.73
N SER A 345 62.11 -12.90 -45.57
CA SER A 345 63.01 -13.57 -46.52
C SER A 345 63.58 -12.66 -47.60
N LEU A 346 63.09 -11.42 -47.74
CA LEU A 346 63.58 -10.44 -48.72
C LEU A 346 64.74 -9.55 -48.22
N LYS A 347 65.16 -9.65 -46.95
CA LYS A 347 66.21 -8.76 -46.38
C LYS A 347 67.45 -9.45 -45.81
N LEU A 348 67.58 -10.77 -45.92
CA LEU A 348 68.78 -11.51 -45.50
C LEU A 348 69.73 -11.84 -46.66
N LEU A 349 69.51 -11.27 -47.85
CA LEU A 349 70.31 -11.47 -49.06
C LEU A 349 70.89 -10.16 -49.66
N GLU A 350 70.79 -9.04 -48.95
CA GLU A 350 71.54 -7.80 -49.20
C GLU A 350 72.32 -7.44 -47.94
#